data_AF-A0A5C3NLP6-F1
#
_entry.id   AF-A0A5C3NLP6-F1
#
_cell.length_a   1.000
_cell.length_b   1.000
_cell.length_c   1.000
_cell.angle_alpha   90.00
_cell.angle_beta   90.00
_cell.angle_gamma   90.00
#
_symmetry.space_group_name_H-M   'P 1'
#
loop_
_entity.id
_entity.type
_entity.pdbx_description
1 polymer ?
#
loop_
_entity_poly.entity_id
_entity_poly.type
_entity_poly.pdbx_seq_one_letter_code
_entity_poly.pdbx_strand_id
1 'polypeptide(L)' 'LVYLPQYSPDLNPIEEGFSAMKAWIRAHHHHVLAEFMGDPGCDPYSLLFRAVHESMTPDNIRGWFYGCGYV' A
#
# COMPACT_ATOMS: atom_id res chain seq x y z
N LEU A 1 -22.35 0.54 8.62
CA LEU A 1 -21.59 0.02 7.46
C LEU A 1 -21.90 0.90 6.26
N VAL A 2 -20.88 1.28 5.48
CA VAL A 2 -21.05 1.96 4.19
C VAL A 2 -20.90 0.88 3.11
N TYR A 3 -21.89 0.74 2.24
CA TYR A 3 -21.87 -0.24 1.16
C TYR A 3 -21.46 0.43 -0.15
N LEU A 4 -20.54 -0.18 -0.88
CA LEU A 4 -20.11 0.28 -2.18
C LEU A 4 -20.95 -0.34 -3.29
N PRO A 5 -21.28 0.41 -4.37
CA PRO A 5 -21.81 -0.19 -5.58
C PRO A 5 -20.80 -1.18 -6.17
N GLN A 6 -21.30 -2.14 -6.94
CA GLN A 6 -20.44 -3.11 -7.61
C GLN A 6 -19.47 -2.41 -8.57
N TYR A 7 -18.22 -2.90 -8.63
CA TYR A 7 -17.16 -2.35 -9.47
C TYR A 7 -16.90 -0.84 -9.27
N SER A 8 -16.97 -0.37 -8.02
CA SER A 8 -16.63 1.02 -7.67
C SER A 8 -15.27 1.12 -6.94
N PRO A 9 -14.15 0.73 -7.58
CA PRO A 9 -12.83 0.83 -6.95
C PRO A 9 -12.47 2.29 -6.62
N ASP A 10 -12.94 3.24 -7.42
CA ASP A 10 -12.73 4.68 -7.22
C ASP A 10 -13.35 5.20 -5.91
N LEU A 11 -14.32 4.47 -5.35
CA LEU A 11 -14.95 4.79 -4.07
C LEU A 11 -14.32 4.04 -2.89
N ASN A 12 -13.25 3.27 -3.12
CA ASN A 12 -12.60 2.47 -2.10
C ASN A 12 -11.15 2.94 -1.87
N PRO A 13 -10.86 3.69 -0.79
CA PRO A 13 -9.54 4.30 -0.57
C PRO A 13 -8.42 3.26 -0.37
N ILE A 14 -8.77 1.99 -0.08
CA ILE A 14 -7.76 0.93 0.02
C ILE A 14 -7.09 0.65 -1.34
N GLU A 15 -7.77 0.89 -2.46
CA GLU A 15 -7.22 0.67 -3.80
C GLU A 15 -6.02 1.61 -4.06
N GLU A 16 -6.16 2.88 -3.70
CA GLU A 16 -5.08 3.87 -3.73
C GLU A 16 -3.94 3.48 -2.77
N GLY A 17 -4.27 3.02 -1.56
CA GLY A 17 -3.28 2.51 -0.62
C GLY A 17 -2.46 1.35 -1.18
N PHE A 18 -3.11 0.35 -1.77
CA PHE A 18 -2.43 -0.77 -2.42
C PHE A 18 -1.64 -0.32 -3.65
N SER A 19 -2.14 0.67 -4.41
CA SER A 19 -1.42 1.28 -5.53
C SER A 19 -0.11 1.91 -5.07
N ALA A 20 -0.16 2.72 -4.01
CA ALA A 20 1.00 3.37 -3.41
C ALA A 20 2.02 2.36 -2.84
N MET A 21 1.57 1.34 -2.11
CA MET A 21 2.44 0.27 -1.62
C MET A 21 3.13 -0.48 -2.76
N LYS A 22 2.40 -0.81 -3.83
CA LYS A 22 2.99 -1.44 -5.03
C LYS A 22 4.01 -0.53 -5.70
N ALA A 23 3.77 0.78 -5.76
CA ALA A 23 4.74 1.74 -6.29
C ALA A 23 6.02 1.79 -5.44
N TRP A 24 5.88 1.81 -4.11
CA TRP A 24 7.02 1.73 -3.18
C TRP A 24 7.84 0.45 -3.40
N ILE A 25 7.18 -0.70 -3.52
CA ILE A 25 7.84 -2.00 -3.78
C ILE A 25 8.63 -1.95 -5.09
N ARG A 26 8.07 -1.38 -6.16
CA ARG A 26 8.76 -1.23 -7.45
C ARG A 26 9.98 -0.31 -7.34
N ALA A 27 9.86 0.79 -6.60
CA ALA A 27 10.99 1.70 -6.36
C ALA A 27 12.14 1.00 -5.60
N HIS A 28 11.81 0.08 -4.69
CA HIS A 28 12.77 -0.66 -3.87
C HIS A 28 13.04 -2.09 -4.38
N HIS A 29 12.77 -2.37 -5.65
CA HIS A 29 12.71 -3.74 -6.20
C HIS A 29 13.95 -4.59 -5.91
N HIS A 30 15.17 -4.05 -6.00
CA HIS A 30 16.39 -4.81 -5.71
C HIS A 30 16.43 -5.31 -4.27
N HIS A 31 16.11 -4.44 -3.31
CA HIS A 31 16.07 -4.77 -1.90
C HIS A 31 14.93 -5.74 -1.60
N VAL A 32 13.75 -5.52 -2.19
CA VAL A 32 12.61 -6.44 -2.05
C VAL A 32 12.95 -7.83 -2.57
N LEU A 33 13.56 -7.95 -3.75
CA LEU A 33 13.94 -9.26 -4.27
C LEU A 33 14.94 -9.96 -3.36
N ALA A 34 15.94 -9.24 -2.85
CA ALA A 34 16.94 -9.80 -1.93
C ALA A 34 16.31 -10.37 -0.65
N GLU A 35 15.41 -9.62 -0.01
CA GLU A 35 14.68 -10.07 1.19
C GLU A 35 13.74 -11.26 0.94
N PHE A 36 13.42 -11.54 -0.32
CA PHE A 36 12.56 -12.67 -0.72
C PHE A 36 13.34 -13.89 -1.24
N MET A 37 14.68 -13.86 -1.23
CA MET A 37 15.52 -15.01 -1.66
C MET A 37 15.50 -16.16 -0.63
N GLY A 38 15.12 -15.90 0.62
CA GLY A 38 14.97 -16.93 1.66
C GLY A 38 16.28 -17.33 2.34
N ASP A 39 17.33 -16.52 2.22
CA ASP A 39 18.59 -16.75 2.92
C ASP A 39 18.45 -16.55 4.44
N PRO A 40 19.30 -17.18 5.26
CA PRO A 40 19.33 -16.95 6.70
C PRO A 40 19.69 -15.49 7.01
N GLY A 41 18.69 -14.68 7.35
CA GLY A 41 18.84 -13.25 7.59
C GLY A 41 17.80 -12.38 6.88
N CYS A 42 17.11 -12.94 5.88
CA CYS A 42 15.98 -12.28 5.22
C CYS A 42 14.78 -12.12 6.17
N ASP A 43 14.12 -10.96 6.10
CA ASP A 43 12.86 -10.69 6.79
C ASP A 43 11.85 -9.99 5.85
N PRO A 44 11.20 -10.76 4.96
CA PRO A 44 10.23 -10.21 4.01
C PRO A 44 9.00 -9.60 4.70
N TYR A 45 8.66 -10.04 5.92
CA TYR A 45 7.50 -9.52 6.63
C TYR A 45 7.77 -8.11 7.15
N SER A 46 8.91 -7.88 7.81
CA SER A 46 9.30 -6.53 8.26
C SER A 46 9.44 -5.57 7.08
N LEU A 47 9.91 -6.04 5.93
CA LEU A 47 9.96 -5.24 4.71
C LEU A 47 8.55 -4.84 4.23
N LEU A 48 7.59 -5.76 4.22
CA LEU A 48 6.20 -5.44 3.84
C LEU A 48 5.56 -4.46 4.82
N PHE A 49 5.81 -4.61 6.13
CA PHE A 49 5.36 -3.63 7.13
C PHE A 49 5.94 -2.24 6.85
N ARG A 50 7.23 -2.17 6.51
CA ARG A 50 7.88 -0.93 6.11
C ARG A 50 7.24 -0.32 4.87
N ALA A 51 6.96 -1.14 3.85
CA ALA A 51 6.29 -0.69 2.63
C ALA A 51 4.93 -0.06 2.94
N VAL A 52 4.13 -0.68 3.82
CA VAL A 52 2.84 -0.14 4.28
C VAL A 52 3.04 1.21 4.98
N HIS A 53 3.92 1.27 5.97
CA HIS A 53 4.13 2.49 6.77
C HIS A 53 4.68 3.67 5.96
N GLU A 54 5.58 3.41 5.01
CA GLU A 54 6.17 4.48 4.18
C GLU A 54 5.23 4.95 3.05
N SER A 55 4.34 4.08 2.56
CA SER A 55 3.40 4.43 1.47
C SER A 55 2.08 5.01 1.97
N MET A 56 1.58 4.54 3.12
CA MET A 56 0.28 4.91 3.70
C MET A 56 0.46 5.92 4.84
N THR A 57 1.04 7.08 4.52
CA THR A 57 1.16 8.18 5.48
C THR A 57 -0.21 8.78 5.81
N PRO A 58 -0.39 9.44 6.97
CA PRO A 58 -1.65 10.09 7.31
C PRO A 58 -2.13 11.12 6.27
N ASP A 59 -1.20 11.85 5.65
CA ASP A 59 -1.52 12.83 4.60
C ASP A 59 -2.02 12.16 3.32
N ASN A 60 -1.37 11.08 2.89
CA ASN A 60 -1.80 10.29 1.74
C ASN A 60 -3.19 9.68 1.99
N ILE A 61 -3.38 9.07 3.18
CA ILE A 61 -4.67 8.47 3.57
C ILE A 61 -5.77 9.52 3.53
N ARG A 62 -5.55 10.70 4.12
CA ARG A 62 -6.54 11.79 4.07
C ARG A 62 -6.86 12.19 2.62
N GLY A 63 -5.85 12.29 1.76
CA GLY A 63 -6.02 12.59 0.34
C GLY A 63 -6.87 11.55 -0.39
N TRP A 64 -6.66 10.25 -0.13
CA TRP A 64 -7.45 9.17 -0.75
C TRP A 64 -8.90 9.18 -0.29
N PHE A 65 -9.16 9.39 1.00
CA PHE A 65 -10.53 9.52 1.51
C PHE A 65 -11.25 10.74 0.93
N TYR A 66 -10.56 11.86 0.75
CA TYR A 66 -11.08 13.04 0.05
C TYR A 66 -11.39 12.73 -1.42
N GLY A 67 -10.49 12.04 -2.13
CA GLY A 67 -10.69 11.61 -3.52
C GLY A 67 -11.90 10.69 -3.72
N CYS A 68 -12.21 9.85 -2.73
CA CYS A 68 -13.40 9.01 -2.73
C CYS A 68 -14.69 9.73 -2.26
N GLY A 69 -14.59 11.00 -1.83
CA GLY A 69 -15.74 11.80 -1.36
C GLY A 69 -16.20 11.51 0.07
N TYR A 70 -15.33 10.97 0.93
CA TYR A 70 -15.65 10.68 2.35
C TYR A 70 -15.31 11.81 3.32
N VAL A 71 -14.48 12.76 2.91
CA VAL A 71 -14.01 13.93 3.68
C VAL A 71 -14.20 15.15 2.80
#